data_AF-A0A970X699-F1
#
_entry.id   AF-A0A970X699-F1
#
_cell.length_a   1.000
_cell.length_b   1.000
_cell.length_c   1.000
_cell.angle_alpha   90.00
_cell.angle_beta   90.00
_cell.angle_gamma   90.00
#
_symmetry.space_group_name_H-M   'P 1'
#
loop_
_entity.id
_entity.type
_entity.pdbx_description
1 polymer ?
#
loop_
_entity_poly.entity_id
_entity_poly.type
_entity_poly.pdbx_seq_one_letter_code
_entity_poly.pdbx_strand_id
1 'polypeptide(L)'
;MNDLVLVRGMDATRRTLRRWNARPWTVIAPWTALSAAIALLMLAAVVTVAASLTPDPTLFRLPGLDAPPTAGDFAYLLYRNGLVLALHAMACVAGFIAGSSLPLAAANRSGVDRWVHERAGPLAIAFVAGATLFSLVTQTFALGLRASDVAGQLGIAPATLAVGLAPHAIPELTALFLPLAAWLIASRKGRWDELLAATFVTVALAVPVLLASAAVELYVSPELLRALAGM
;
A
#
# COMPACT_ATOMS: atom_id res chain seq x y z
N MET A 1 -7.14 -14.68 -29.67
CA MET A 1 -7.92 -13.63 -28.97
C MET A 1 -7.14 -13.05 -27.79
N ASN A 2 -6.55 -13.89 -26.91
CA ASN A 2 -5.73 -13.43 -25.77
C ASN A 2 -4.52 -12.55 -26.17
N ASP A 3 -3.81 -12.90 -27.25
CA ASP A 3 -2.64 -12.15 -27.71
C ASP A 3 -2.97 -10.71 -28.14
N LEU A 4 -4.13 -10.48 -28.75
CA LEU A 4 -4.53 -9.14 -29.22
C LEU A 4 -4.88 -8.19 -28.06
N VAL A 5 -5.44 -8.71 -26.96
CA VAL A 5 -5.75 -7.92 -25.76
C VAL A 5 -4.48 -7.59 -24.99
N LEU A 6 -3.56 -8.56 -24.86
CA LEU A 6 -2.26 -8.36 -24.22
C LEU A 6 -1.37 -7.38 -25.00
N VAL A 7 -1.28 -7.54 -26.33
CA VAL A 7 -0.47 -6.66 -27.19
C VAL A 7 -1.03 -5.23 -27.19
N ARG A 8 -2.36 -5.06 -27.35
CA ARG A 8 -2.98 -3.71 -27.29
C ARG A 8 -2.85 -3.07 -25.91
N GLY A 9 -2.97 -3.85 -24.84
CA GLY A 9 -2.75 -3.38 -23.46
C GLY A 9 -1.31 -2.89 -23.25
N MET A 10 -0.33 -3.66 -23.74
CA MET A 10 1.09 -3.31 -23.65
C MET A 10 1.43 -2.02 -24.43
N ASP A 11 0.86 -1.86 -25.62
CA ASP A 11 1.05 -0.64 -26.44
C ASP A 11 0.38 0.59 -25.82
N ALA A 12 -0.80 0.44 -25.21
CA ALA A 12 -1.44 1.50 -24.44
C ALA A 12 -0.59 1.91 -23.24
N THR A 13 -0.07 0.94 -22.48
CA THR A 13 0.85 1.18 -21.37
C THR A 13 2.10 1.93 -21.80
N ARG A 14 2.77 1.50 -22.87
CA ARG A 14 3.97 2.19 -23.41
C ARG A 14 3.69 3.63 -23.81
N ARG A 15 2.56 3.90 -24.46
CA ARG A 15 2.15 5.27 -24.82
C ARG A 15 1.88 6.13 -23.59
N THR A 16 1.20 5.58 -22.59
CA THR A 16 0.94 6.25 -21.31
C THR A 16 2.23 6.60 -20.60
N LEU A 17 3.17 5.67 -20.51
CA LEU A 17 4.48 5.90 -19.90
C LEU A 17 5.28 7.00 -20.62
N ARG A 18 5.31 6.98 -21.97
CA ARG A 18 5.96 8.05 -22.76
C ARG A 18 5.37 9.43 -22.48
N ARG A 19 4.04 9.52 -22.41
CA ARG A 19 3.33 10.77 -22.10
C ARG A 19 3.66 11.26 -20.69
N TRP A 20 3.69 10.36 -19.71
CA TRP A 20 4.03 10.72 -18.33
C TRP A 20 5.50 11.11 -18.18
N ASN A 21 6.41 10.46 -18.92
CA ASN A 21 7.83 10.80 -18.90
C ASN A 21 8.11 12.25 -19.34
N ALA A 22 7.25 12.84 -20.18
CA ALA A 22 7.37 14.24 -20.56
C ALA A 22 7.02 15.21 -19.42
N ARG A 23 6.16 14.81 -18.47
CA ARG A 23 5.69 15.62 -17.33
C ARG A 23 5.45 14.76 -16.09
N PRO A 24 6.49 14.13 -15.51
CA PRO A 24 6.31 13.08 -14.50
C PRO A 24 5.63 13.58 -13.23
N TRP A 25 5.96 14.81 -12.81
CA TRP A 25 5.43 15.42 -11.59
C TRP A 25 3.92 15.63 -11.61
N THR A 26 3.32 15.85 -12.79
CA THR A 26 1.86 16.02 -12.92
C THR A 26 1.08 14.76 -12.58
N VAL A 27 1.75 13.61 -12.55
CA VAL A 27 1.19 12.29 -12.31
C VAL A 27 1.58 11.81 -10.92
N ILE A 28 2.86 11.88 -10.57
CA ILE A 28 3.40 11.34 -9.33
C ILE A 28 2.97 12.19 -8.12
N ALA A 29 3.03 13.53 -8.21
CA ALA A 29 2.71 14.40 -7.08
C ALA A 29 1.32 14.17 -6.47
N PRO A 30 0.21 14.09 -7.24
CA PRO A 30 -1.11 13.82 -6.66
C PRO A 30 -1.21 12.41 -6.08
N TRP A 31 -0.50 11.43 -6.64
CA TRP A 31 -0.44 10.07 -6.07
C TRP A 31 0.28 10.08 -4.72
N THR A 32 1.46 10.71 -4.66
CA THR A 32 2.23 10.83 -3.43
C THR A 32 1.47 11.61 -2.36
N ALA A 33 0.82 12.71 -2.71
CA ALA A 33 0.05 13.51 -1.75
C ALA A 33 -1.14 12.73 -1.16
N LEU A 34 -1.93 12.05 -2.00
CA LEU A 34 -3.03 11.21 -1.53
C LEU A 34 -2.52 10.01 -0.72
N SER A 35 -1.43 9.40 -1.17
CA SER A 35 -0.81 8.27 -0.47
C SER A 35 -0.32 8.67 0.92
N ALA A 36 0.37 9.81 1.03
CA ALA A 36 0.81 10.36 2.31
C ALA A 36 -0.38 10.70 3.23
N ALA A 37 -1.46 11.26 2.68
CA ALA A 37 -2.67 11.53 3.46
C ALA A 37 -3.29 10.23 4.02
N ILE A 38 -3.36 9.16 3.22
CA ILE A 38 -3.85 7.84 3.67
C ILE A 38 -2.91 7.26 4.73
N ALA A 39 -1.59 7.33 4.52
CA ALA A 39 -0.59 6.87 5.47
C ALA A 39 -0.70 7.57 6.84
N LEU A 40 -0.82 8.90 6.84
CA LEU A 40 -0.99 9.70 8.06
C LEU A 40 -2.30 9.39 8.77
N LEU A 41 -3.40 9.23 8.02
CA LEU A 41 -4.69 8.85 8.60
C LEU A 41 -4.62 7.46 9.24
N MET A 42 -4.01 6.49 8.56
CA MET A 42 -3.82 5.15 9.11
C MET A 42 -2.92 5.16 10.35
N LEU A 43 -1.82 5.92 10.34
CA LEU A 43 -0.93 6.04 11.50
C LEU A 43 -1.65 6.67 12.71
N ALA A 44 -2.46 7.72 12.48
CA ALA A 44 -3.28 8.33 13.52
C ALA A 44 -4.32 7.34 14.08
N ALA A 45 -4.93 6.52 13.22
CA ALA A 45 -5.86 5.48 13.64
C ALA A 45 -5.15 4.37 14.45
N VAL A 46 -3.95 3.96 14.06
CA VAL A 46 -3.10 3.02 14.81
C VAL A 46 -2.80 3.57 16.21
N VAL A 47 -2.39 4.83 16.32
CA VAL A 47 -2.13 5.48 17.63
C VAL A 47 -3.39 5.52 18.49
N THR A 48 -4.54 5.82 17.88
CA THR A 48 -5.82 5.87 18.60
C THR A 48 -6.23 4.50 19.12
N VAL A 49 -6.09 3.45 18.30
CA VAL A 49 -6.34 2.07 18.73
C VAL A 49 -5.37 1.67 19.84
N ALA A 50 -4.06 1.93 19.66
CA ALA A 50 -3.04 1.59 20.64
C ALA A 50 -3.28 2.28 22.00
N ALA A 51 -3.67 3.55 22.00
CA ALA A 51 -3.98 4.30 23.22
C ALA A 51 -5.28 3.85 23.91
N SER A 52 -6.15 3.11 23.19
CA SER A 52 -7.43 2.61 23.71
C SER A 52 -7.33 1.18 24.28
N LEU A 53 -6.16 0.55 24.18
CA LEU A 53 -5.94 -0.84 24.57
C LEU A 53 -5.04 -0.89 25.81
N THR A 54 -5.23 -1.93 26.61
CA THR A 54 -4.32 -2.26 27.71
C THR A 54 -3.20 -3.14 27.14
N PRO A 55 -1.91 -2.78 27.29
CA PRO A 55 -0.79 -3.60 26.85
C PRO A 55 -0.80 -5.00 27.48
N ASP A 56 -0.50 -6.02 26.69
CA ASP A 56 -0.23 -7.37 27.19
C ASP A 56 1.16 -7.41 27.85
N PRO A 57 1.33 -8.05 29.02
CA PRO A 57 2.64 -8.18 29.68
C PRO A 57 3.64 -9.09 28.94
N THR A 58 3.21 -9.80 27.90
CA THR A 58 4.07 -10.67 27.09
C THR A 58 5.09 -9.85 26.31
N LEU A 59 6.38 -10.08 26.58
CA LEU A 59 7.46 -9.32 25.96
C LEU A 59 7.66 -9.73 24.50
N PHE A 60 7.67 -8.71 23.62
CA PHE A 60 8.04 -8.86 22.23
C PHE A 60 9.56 -8.78 22.08
N ARG A 61 10.10 -9.66 21.24
CA ARG A 61 11.45 -9.50 20.71
C ARG A 61 11.44 -8.35 19.71
N LEU A 62 12.29 -7.36 19.90
CA LEU A 62 12.42 -6.15 19.09
C LEU A 62 13.83 -6.09 18.46
N PRO A 63 14.02 -6.64 17.24
CA PRO A 63 15.30 -6.61 16.55
C PRO A 63 15.89 -5.20 16.49
N GLY A 64 17.17 -5.09 16.82
CA GLY A 64 17.87 -3.82 16.92
C GLY A 64 17.74 -3.14 18.29
N LEU A 65 16.77 -3.52 19.13
CA LEU A 65 16.58 -2.98 20.48
C LEU A 65 17.08 -3.93 21.57
N ASP A 66 16.49 -5.12 21.67
CA ASP A 66 16.77 -6.14 22.70
C ASP A 66 17.54 -7.37 22.15
N ALA A 67 17.69 -7.45 20.83
CA ALA A 67 18.45 -8.45 20.12
C ALA A 67 19.18 -7.82 18.92
N PRO A 68 20.35 -8.33 18.51
CA PRO A 68 21.03 -7.82 17.32
C PRO A 68 20.17 -8.05 16.06
N PRO A 69 20.10 -7.07 15.14
CA PRO A 69 19.34 -7.21 13.90
C PRO A 69 19.99 -8.26 12.99
N THR A 70 19.18 -9.10 12.37
CA THR A 70 19.65 -10.16 11.46
C THR A 70 19.18 -9.92 10.03
N ALA A 71 19.84 -10.57 9.06
CA ALA A 71 19.36 -10.58 7.68
C ALA A 71 17.96 -11.22 7.54
N GLY A 72 17.58 -12.12 8.46
CA GLY A 72 16.25 -12.71 8.52
C GLY A 72 15.17 -11.69 8.89
N ASP A 73 15.46 -10.77 9.80
CA ASP A 73 14.53 -9.69 10.20
C ASP A 73 14.29 -8.75 9.01
N PHE A 74 15.36 -8.37 8.30
CA PHE A 74 15.25 -7.56 7.09
C PHE A 74 14.40 -8.24 6.00
N ALA A 75 14.65 -9.53 5.75
CA ALA A 75 13.87 -10.30 4.78
C ALA A 75 12.40 -10.44 5.19
N TYR A 76 12.11 -10.58 6.49
CA TYR A 76 10.75 -10.66 7.01
C TYR A 76 9.97 -9.35 6.82
N LEU A 77 10.60 -8.20 7.07
CA LEU A 77 10.01 -6.88 6.81
C LEU A 77 9.67 -6.71 5.32
N LEU A 78 10.63 -7.03 4.44
CA LEU A 78 10.41 -6.97 3.00
C LEU A 78 9.34 -7.94 2.53
N TYR A 79 9.26 -9.14 3.09
CA TYR A 79 8.21 -10.10 2.76
C TYR A 79 6.84 -9.56 3.13
N ARG A 80 6.66 -9.07 4.35
CA ARG A 80 5.38 -8.54 4.83
C ARG A 80 4.93 -7.33 4.01
N ASN A 81 5.83 -6.38 3.77
CA ASN A 81 5.55 -5.17 2.99
C ASN A 81 5.36 -5.48 1.50
N GLY A 82 6.12 -6.43 0.98
CA GLY A 82 6.00 -6.93 -0.39
C GLY A 82 4.64 -7.57 -0.66
N LEU A 83 4.08 -8.31 0.31
CA LEU A 83 2.72 -8.86 0.19
C LEU A 83 1.66 -7.75 0.10
N VAL A 84 1.76 -6.71 0.94
CA VAL A 84 0.83 -5.57 0.90
C VAL A 84 0.93 -4.84 -0.45
N LEU A 85 2.16 -4.56 -0.90
CA LEU A 85 2.41 -3.94 -2.20
C LEU A 85 1.85 -4.79 -3.35
N ALA A 86 2.04 -6.11 -3.31
CA ALA A 86 1.53 -7.04 -4.31
C ALA A 86 -0.01 -7.04 -4.35
N LEU A 87 -0.67 -7.02 -3.19
CA LEU A 87 -2.13 -6.93 -3.12
C LEU A 87 -2.65 -5.63 -3.76
N HIS A 88 -2.02 -4.49 -3.48
CA HIS A 88 -2.40 -3.21 -4.08
C HIS A 88 -2.09 -3.15 -5.59
N ALA A 89 -0.97 -3.73 -6.02
CA ALA A 89 -0.65 -3.88 -7.44
C ALA A 89 -1.70 -4.74 -8.17
N MET A 90 -2.13 -5.85 -7.55
CA MET A 90 -3.17 -6.72 -8.08
C MET A 90 -4.54 -6.02 -8.12
N ALA A 91 -4.87 -5.17 -7.15
CA ALA A 91 -6.08 -4.34 -7.20
C ALA A 91 -6.07 -3.41 -8.42
N CYS A 92 -4.92 -2.84 -8.78
CA CYS A 92 -4.76 -2.04 -9.99
C CYS A 92 -4.95 -2.86 -11.27
N VAL A 93 -4.37 -4.06 -11.33
CA VAL A 93 -4.56 -4.99 -12.45
C VAL A 93 -6.02 -5.43 -12.57
N ALA A 94 -6.67 -5.77 -11.46
CA ALA A 94 -8.09 -6.11 -11.44
C ALA A 94 -8.95 -4.94 -11.93
N GLY A 95 -8.63 -3.70 -11.50
CA GLY A 95 -9.27 -2.49 -11.99
C GLY A 95 -9.08 -2.26 -13.50
N PHE A 96 -7.89 -2.54 -14.03
CA PHE A 96 -7.64 -2.50 -15.47
C PHE A 96 -8.53 -3.52 -16.20
N ILE A 97 -8.56 -4.77 -15.75
CA ILE A 97 -9.37 -5.83 -16.37
C ILE A 97 -10.85 -5.47 -16.33
N ALA A 98 -11.36 -5.06 -15.16
CA ALA A 98 -12.77 -4.71 -14.94
C ALA A 98 -13.22 -3.46 -15.70
N GLY A 99 -12.38 -2.42 -15.74
CA GLY A 99 -12.74 -1.12 -16.31
C GLY A 99 -12.41 -0.96 -17.80
N SER A 100 -11.50 -1.76 -18.35
CA SER A 100 -11.08 -1.64 -19.76
C SER A 100 -11.31 -2.92 -20.58
N SER A 101 -10.88 -4.08 -20.08
CA SER A 101 -10.87 -5.32 -20.86
C SER A 101 -12.25 -5.96 -20.96
N LEU A 102 -13.01 -6.00 -19.85
CA LEU A 102 -14.36 -6.56 -19.80
C LEU A 102 -15.36 -5.80 -20.69
N PRO A 103 -15.42 -4.46 -20.70
CA PRO A 103 -16.29 -3.72 -21.62
C PRO A 103 -15.95 -3.96 -23.10
N LEU A 104 -14.65 -4.06 -23.43
CA LEU A 104 -14.21 -4.34 -24.80
C LEU A 104 -14.62 -5.74 -25.26
N ALA A 105 -14.59 -6.72 -24.36
CA ALA A 105 -15.07 -8.08 -24.63
C ALA A 105 -16.60 -8.15 -24.74
N ALA A 106 -17.33 -7.34 -23.96
CA ALA A 106 -18.80 -7.26 -24.00
C ALA A 106 -19.32 -6.71 -25.34
N ALA A 107 -18.58 -5.80 -25.98
CA ALA A 107 -18.97 -5.20 -27.26
C ALA A 107 -19.15 -6.22 -28.40
N ASN A 108 -18.50 -7.38 -28.31
CA ASN A 108 -18.60 -8.47 -29.29
C ASN A 108 -19.60 -9.57 -28.87
N ARG A 109 -20.36 -9.37 -27.79
CA ARG A 109 -21.33 -10.33 -27.23
C ARG A 109 -22.76 -9.82 -27.38
N SER A 110 -23.75 -10.70 -27.31
CA SER A 110 -25.18 -10.38 -27.45
C SER A 110 -26.03 -11.01 -26.34
N GLY A 111 -27.23 -10.47 -26.13
CA GLY A 111 -28.21 -11.00 -25.18
C GLY A 111 -27.76 -10.97 -23.71
N VAL A 112 -28.09 -12.05 -22.97
CA VAL A 112 -27.78 -12.21 -21.53
C VAL A 112 -26.28 -12.19 -21.27
N ASP A 113 -25.47 -12.73 -22.19
CA ASP A 113 -24.02 -12.78 -22.06
C ASP A 113 -23.40 -11.37 -22.06
N ARG A 114 -23.91 -10.46 -22.90
CA ARG A 114 -23.53 -9.04 -22.87
C ARG A 114 -23.92 -8.36 -21.56
N TRP A 115 -25.15 -8.61 -21.10
CA TRP A 115 -25.66 -8.03 -19.85
C TRP A 115 -24.82 -8.41 -18.63
N VAL A 116 -24.41 -9.69 -18.53
CA VAL A 116 -23.52 -10.17 -17.44
C VAL A 116 -22.17 -9.44 -17.49
N HIS A 117 -21.55 -9.32 -18.66
CA HIS A 117 -20.24 -8.67 -18.81
C HIS A 117 -20.28 -7.16 -18.52
N GLU A 118 -21.37 -6.48 -18.88
CA GLU A 118 -21.58 -5.06 -18.55
C GLU A 118 -21.76 -4.85 -17.03
N ARG A 119 -22.40 -5.79 -16.33
CA ARG A 119 -22.62 -5.69 -14.87
C ARG A 119 -21.42 -6.16 -14.04
N ALA A 120 -20.59 -7.04 -14.60
CA ALA A 120 -19.42 -7.60 -13.91
C ALA A 120 -18.38 -6.52 -13.52
N GLY A 121 -18.17 -5.51 -14.36
CA GLY A 121 -17.19 -4.44 -14.11
C GLY A 121 -17.46 -3.65 -12.81
N PRO A 122 -18.65 -3.01 -12.65
CA PRO A 122 -19.00 -2.28 -11.44
C PRO A 122 -18.99 -3.14 -10.17
N LEU A 123 -19.45 -4.39 -10.25
CA LEU A 123 -19.43 -5.31 -9.11
C LEU A 123 -18.01 -5.69 -8.70
N ALA A 124 -17.12 -5.94 -9.66
CA ALA A 124 -15.71 -6.20 -9.38
C ALA A 124 -15.02 -5.00 -8.72
N ILE A 125 -15.31 -3.78 -9.18
CA ILE A 125 -14.79 -2.55 -8.57
C ILE A 125 -15.28 -2.39 -7.13
N ALA A 126 -16.58 -2.62 -6.89
CA ALA A 126 -17.16 -2.56 -5.54
C ALA A 126 -16.54 -3.60 -4.60
N PHE A 127 -16.33 -4.83 -5.09
CA PHE A 127 -15.66 -5.88 -4.34
C PHE A 127 -14.23 -5.52 -3.98
N VAL A 128 -13.43 -5.03 -4.93
CA VAL A 128 -12.03 -4.61 -4.69
C VAL A 128 -11.97 -3.46 -3.68
N ALA A 129 -12.89 -2.49 -3.78
CA ALA A 129 -12.99 -1.41 -2.81
C ALA A 129 -13.33 -1.93 -1.40
N GLY A 130 -14.30 -2.85 -1.28
CA GLY A 130 -14.67 -3.49 -0.02
C GLY A 130 -13.51 -4.29 0.59
N ALA A 131 -12.82 -5.10 -0.21
CA ALA A 131 -11.65 -5.87 0.21
C ALA A 131 -10.50 -4.96 0.67
N THR A 132 -10.28 -3.83 -0.02
CA THR A 132 -9.28 -2.83 0.37
C THR A 132 -9.62 -2.19 1.71
N LEU A 133 -10.88 -1.77 1.90
CA LEU A 133 -11.32 -1.18 3.16
C LEU A 133 -11.19 -2.18 4.32
N PHE A 134 -11.64 -3.42 4.12
CA PHE A 134 -11.49 -4.48 5.11
C PHE A 134 -10.02 -4.73 5.47
N SER A 135 -9.13 -4.77 4.47
CA SER A 135 -7.69 -4.91 4.68
C SER A 135 -7.09 -3.74 5.46
N LEU A 136 -7.49 -2.50 5.17
CA LEU A 136 -7.01 -1.32 5.91
C LEU A 136 -7.43 -1.35 7.37
N VAL A 137 -8.69 -1.71 7.64
CA VAL A 137 -9.22 -1.82 9.01
C VAL A 137 -8.48 -2.91 9.79
N THR A 138 -8.35 -4.11 9.21
CA THR A 138 -7.64 -5.23 9.86
C THR A 138 -6.17 -4.91 10.13
N GLN A 139 -5.48 -4.27 9.17
CA GLN A 139 -4.09 -3.83 9.37
C GLN A 139 -3.97 -2.76 10.47
N THR A 140 -4.90 -1.81 10.52
CA THR A 140 -4.92 -0.76 11.56
C THR A 140 -5.07 -1.38 12.95
N PHE A 141 -6.00 -2.32 13.11
CA PHE A 141 -6.18 -3.02 14.39
C PHE A 141 -4.97 -3.88 14.76
N ALA A 142 -4.43 -4.66 13.82
CA ALA A 142 -3.27 -5.52 14.07
C ALA A 142 -2.02 -4.71 14.47
N LEU A 143 -1.79 -3.57 13.81
CA LEU A 143 -0.70 -2.65 14.17
C LEU A 143 -0.97 -1.92 15.48
N GLY A 144 -2.21 -1.51 15.75
CA GLY A 144 -2.60 -0.85 17.00
C GLY A 144 -2.39 -1.75 18.22
N LEU A 145 -2.74 -3.04 18.12
CA LEU A 145 -2.47 -4.03 19.16
C LEU A 145 -0.96 -4.12 19.45
N ARG A 146 -0.14 -4.36 18.42
CA ARG A 146 1.31 -4.43 18.58
C ARG A 146 1.92 -3.14 19.11
N ALA A 147 1.44 -1.99 18.66
CA ALA A 147 1.92 -0.69 19.13
C ALA A 147 1.58 -0.44 20.60
N SER A 148 0.40 -0.90 21.06
CA SER A 148 0.04 -0.88 22.49
C SER A 148 1.04 -1.68 23.31
N ASP A 149 1.31 -2.93 22.90
CA ASP A 149 2.20 -3.82 23.64
C ASP A 149 3.64 -3.31 23.67
N VAL A 150 4.18 -2.87 22.52
CA VAL A 150 5.54 -2.31 22.44
C VAL A 150 5.65 -1.01 23.24
N ALA A 151 4.66 -0.13 23.18
CA ALA A 151 4.66 1.10 23.97
C ALA A 151 4.64 0.78 25.48
N GLY A 152 3.84 -0.21 25.90
CA GLY A 152 3.80 -0.72 27.27
C GLY A 152 5.13 -1.31 27.72
N GLN A 153 5.75 -2.15 26.89
CA GLN A 153 7.07 -2.77 27.14
C GLN A 153 8.18 -1.72 27.32
N LEU A 154 8.11 -0.61 26.58
CA LEU A 154 9.09 0.48 26.65
C LEU A 154 8.75 1.56 27.68
N GLY A 155 7.58 1.49 28.32
CA GLY A 155 7.13 2.50 29.28
C GLY A 155 6.88 3.88 28.66
N ILE A 156 6.58 3.95 27.35
CA ILE A 156 6.33 5.21 26.62
C ILE A 156 4.88 5.29 26.14
N ALA A 157 4.40 6.49 25.83
CA ALA A 157 3.09 6.67 25.21
C ALA A 157 3.08 6.15 23.75
N PRO A 158 1.97 5.59 23.24
CA PRO A 158 1.87 5.15 21.84
C PRO A 158 2.14 6.26 20.82
N ALA A 159 1.83 7.52 21.14
CA ALA A 159 2.17 8.66 20.29
C ALA A 159 3.70 8.88 20.22
N THR A 160 4.41 8.73 21.34
CA THR A 160 5.88 8.80 21.39
C THR A 160 6.51 7.67 20.58
N LEU A 161 5.97 6.45 20.70
CA LEU A 161 6.36 5.32 19.85
C LEU A 161 6.18 5.66 18.37
N ALA A 162 5.02 6.19 17.96
CA ALA A 162 4.77 6.58 16.59
C ALA A 162 5.75 7.65 16.06
N VAL A 163 6.18 8.59 16.90
CA VAL A 163 7.23 9.57 16.55
C VAL A 163 8.58 8.87 16.31
N GLY A 164 8.97 7.94 17.18
CA GLY A 164 10.20 7.16 17.01
C GLY A 164 10.21 6.29 15.75
N LEU A 165 9.04 5.77 15.36
CA LEU A 165 8.86 4.95 14.15
C LEU A 165 8.64 5.78 12.87
N ALA A 166 8.25 7.04 12.98
CA ALA A 166 7.92 7.90 11.84
C ALA A 166 8.98 7.94 10.71
N PRO A 167 10.31 7.92 10.99
CA PRO A 167 11.33 7.99 9.94
C PRO A 167 11.28 6.86 8.91
N HIS A 168 10.86 5.64 9.28
CA HIS A 168 10.65 4.56 8.31
C HIS A 168 9.16 4.39 7.98
N ALA A 169 8.27 4.53 8.96
CA ALA A 169 6.85 4.23 8.83
C ALA A 169 6.14 5.18 7.85
N ILE A 170 6.45 6.48 7.87
CA ILE A 170 5.81 7.44 6.95
C ILE A 170 6.23 7.17 5.50
N PRO A 171 7.54 7.07 5.16
CA PRO A 171 7.95 6.69 3.80
C PRO A 171 7.42 5.33 3.37
N GLU A 172 7.44 4.34 4.26
CA GLU A 172 6.97 2.98 3.98
C GLU A 172 5.49 2.96 3.63
N LEU A 173 4.63 3.47 4.52
CA LEU A 173 3.19 3.50 4.30
C LEU A 173 2.84 4.35 3.07
N THR A 174 3.54 5.47 2.86
CA THR A 174 3.37 6.30 1.67
C THR A 174 3.74 5.54 0.39
N ALA A 175 4.78 4.71 0.42
CA ALA A 175 5.14 3.87 -0.73
C ALA A 175 4.11 2.75 -0.97
N LEU A 176 3.66 2.08 0.10
CA LEU A 176 2.69 1.00 0.03
C LEU A 176 1.32 1.46 -0.50
N PHE A 177 0.91 2.68 -0.20
CA PHE A 177 -0.37 3.24 -0.67
C PHE A 177 -0.31 3.93 -2.04
N LEU A 178 0.87 4.03 -2.69
CA LEU A 178 0.98 4.62 -4.02
C LEU A 178 0.06 3.96 -5.07
N PRO A 179 -0.01 2.61 -5.18
CA PRO A 179 -0.90 1.97 -6.15
C PRO A 179 -2.37 2.25 -5.83
N LEU A 180 -2.75 2.27 -4.55
CA LEU A 180 -4.11 2.59 -4.12
C LEU A 180 -4.49 4.04 -4.49
N ALA A 181 -3.60 5.00 -4.24
CA ALA A 181 -3.80 6.39 -4.61
C ALA A 181 -3.96 6.56 -6.14
N ALA A 182 -3.10 5.89 -6.91
CA ALA A 182 -3.20 5.88 -8.36
C ALA A 182 -4.52 5.28 -8.85
N TRP A 183 -4.96 4.18 -8.23
CA TRP A 183 -6.23 3.53 -8.52
C TRP A 183 -7.43 4.44 -8.26
N LEU A 184 -7.49 5.07 -7.08
CA LEU A 184 -8.58 5.98 -6.70
C LEU A 184 -8.68 7.16 -7.69
N ILE A 185 -7.55 7.76 -8.06
CA ILE A 185 -7.52 8.90 -8.97
C ILE A 185 -7.91 8.49 -10.39
N ALA A 186 -7.39 7.35 -10.89
CA ALA A 186 -7.73 6.85 -12.23
C ALA A 186 -9.19 6.42 -12.32
N SER A 187 -9.69 5.71 -11.32
CA SER A 187 -11.09 5.29 -11.17
C SER A 187 -12.05 6.49 -11.25
N ARG A 188 -11.79 7.54 -10.46
CA ARG A 188 -12.59 8.77 -10.47
C ARG A 188 -12.58 9.50 -11.82
N LYS A 189 -11.51 9.36 -12.61
CA LYS A 189 -11.35 9.98 -13.92
C LYS A 189 -11.81 9.07 -15.07
N GLY A 190 -12.26 7.85 -14.78
CA GLY A 190 -12.60 6.85 -15.80
C GLY A 190 -11.40 6.36 -16.63
N ARG A 191 -10.17 6.57 -16.16
CA ARG A 191 -8.90 6.28 -16.89
C ARG A 191 -8.37 4.89 -16.55
N TRP A 192 -9.23 3.89 -16.71
CA TRP A 192 -8.95 2.50 -16.33
C TRP A 192 -7.82 1.86 -17.14
N ASP A 193 -7.64 2.31 -18.38
CA ASP A 193 -6.59 1.88 -19.30
C ASP A 193 -5.17 2.25 -18.82
N GLU A 194 -5.06 3.23 -17.92
CA GLU A 194 -3.78 3.69 -17.39
C GLU A 194 -3.32 2.92 -16.15
N LEU A 195 -4.21 2.11 -15.55
CA LEU A 195 -3.92 1.41 -14.30
C LEU A 195 -2.75 0.43 -14.42
N LEU A 196 -2.57 -0.23 -15.57
CA LEU A 196 -1.45 -1.14 -15.78
C LEU A 196 -0.11 -0.38 -15.82
N ALA A 197 -0.08 0.81 -16.43
CA ALA A 197 1.08 1.69 -16.39
C ALA A 197 1.33 2.23 -14.97
N ALA A 198 0.26 2.59 -14.26
CA ALA A 198 0.34 3.05 -12.87
C ALA A 198 0.91 1.96 -11.95
N THR A 199 0.52 0.68 -12.13
CA THR A 199 1.08 -0.44 -11.37
C THR A 199 2.59 -0.50 -11.53
N PHE A 200 3.11 -0.45 -12.76
CA PHE A 200 4.55 -0.50 -13.00
C PHE A 200 5.30 0.65 -12.31
N VAL A 201 4.81 1.88 -12.47
CA VAL A 201 5.46 3.06 -11.90
C VAL A 201 5.41 3.03 -10.37
N THR A 202 4.25 2.73 -9.79
CA THR A 202 4.07 2.74 -8.33
C THR A 202 4.88 1.63 -7.66
N VAL A 203 4.95 0.42 -8.22
CA VAL A 203 5.81 -0.66 -7.72
C VAL A 203 7.29 -0.29 -7.86
N ALA A 204 7.72 0.23 -9.02
CA ALA A 204 9.11 0.63 -9.24
C ALA A 204 9.58 1.73 -8.29
N LEU A 205 8.68 2.64 -7.91
CA LEU A 205 8.95 3.68 -6.90
C LEU A 205 8.91 3.12 -5.48
N ALA A 206 8.00 2.19 -5.18
CA ALA A 206 7.81 1.67 -3.83
C ALA A 206 8.99 0.78 -3.39
N VAL A 207 9.48 -0.11 -4.25
CA VAL A 207 10.56 -1.07 -3.92
C VAL A 207 11.79 -0.41 -3.27
N PRO A 208 12.42 0.63 -3.85
CA PRO A 208 13.58 1.27 -3.23
C PRO A 208 13.24 1.95 -1.90
N VAL A 209 12.03 2.51 -1.77
CA VAL A 209 11.57 3.11 -0.50
C VAL A 209 11.40 2.04 0.57
N LEU A 210 10.83 0.87 0.23
CA LEU A 210 10.69 -0.24 1.18
C LEU A 210 12.06 -0.77 1.64
N LEU A 211 13.03 -0.86 0.73
CA LEU A 211 14.40 -1.25 1.09
C LEU A 211 15.04 -0.25 2.07
N ALA A 212 14.88 1.06 1.79
CA ALA A 212 15.40 2.11 2.66
C ALA A 212 14.68 2.14 4.01
N SER A 213 13.35 2.05 4.03
CA SER A 213 12.54 2.00 5.25
C SER A 213 12.90 0.80 6.12
N ALA A 214 13.07 -0.39 5.55
CA ALA A 214 13.48 -1.58 6.31
C ALA A 214 14.88 -1.41 6.95
N ALA A 215 15.79 -0.71 6.28
CA ALA A 215 17.10 -0.41 6.85
C ALA A 215 16.98 0.61 8.01
N VAL A 216 16.17 1.66 7.84
CA VAL A 216 15.89 2.64 8.90
C VAL A 216 15.20 1.95 10.08
N GLU A 217 14.27 1.03 9.85
CA GLU A 217 13.58 0.26 10.89
C GLU A 217 14.53 -0.56 11.76
N LEU A 218 15.52 -1.23 11.15
CA LEU A 218 16.43 -2.10 11.90
C LEU A 218 17.62 -1.39 12.53
N TYR A 219 18.08 -0.28 11.94
CA TYR A 219 19.34 0.35 12.35
C TYR A 219 19.18 1.75 12.95
N VAL A 220 18.07 2.45 12.69
CA VAL A 220 17.87 3.84 13.15
C VAL A 220 16.75 3.92 14.17
N SER A 221 15.60 3.30 13.91
CA SER A 221 14.45 3.32 14.81
C SER A 221 14.79 2.82 16.22
N PRO A 222 15.58 1.75 16.43
CA PRO A 222 15.88 1.29 17.78
C PRO A 222 16.65 2.33 18.60
N GLU A 223 17.61 3.05 17.99
CA GLU A 223 18.34 4.13 18.67
C GLU A 223 17.42 5.29 19.06
N LEU A 224 16.48 5.65 18.17
CA LEU A 224 15.47 6.66 18.48
C LEU A 224 14.55 6.22 19.61
N LEU A 225 14.15 4.94 19.63
CA LEU A 225 13.32 4.40 20.70
C LEU A 225 14.05 4.34 22.04
N ARG A 226 15.34 3.99 22.07
CA ARG A 226 16.15 4.08 23.30
C ARG A 226 16.20 5.51 23.83
N ALA A 227 16.51 6.46 22.96
CA ALA A 227 16.58 7.87 23.33
C ALA A 227 15.24 8.40 23.87
N LEU A 228 14.12 8.02 23.24
CA LEU A 228 12.78 8.43 23.68
C LEU A 228 12.31 7.73 24.96
N ALA A 229 12.76 6.50 25.21
CA ALA A 229 12.48 5.74 26.42
C ALA A 229 13.42 6.08 27.60
N GLY A 230 14.51 6.82 27.35
CA GLY A 230 15.51 7.17 28.36
C GLY A 230 16.42 6.00 28.75
N MET A 231 16.70 5.09 27.81
CA MET A 231 17.58 3.93 27.96
C MET A 231 18.98 4.16 27.39
#